data_AF-A0A7C2PMR7-F1
#
_entry.id   AF-A0A7C2PMR7-F1
#
_cell.length_a   1.000
_cell.length_b   1.000
_cell.length_c   1.000
_cell.angle_alpha   90.00
_cell.angle_beta   90.00
_cell.angle_gamma   90.00
#
_symmetry.space_group_name_H-M   'P 1'
#
loop_
_entity.id
_entity.type
_entity.pdbx_description
1 polymer ?
#
loop_
_entity_poly.entity_id
_entity_poly.type
_entity_poly.pdbx_seq_one_letter_code
_entity_poly.pdbx_strand_id
1 'polypeptide(L)'
;MPAENSFDIVSDFDQQELVNAVDQTLREVQTRYDLKDAGVTITLTKTELIIEADSEMSLRSVRDVLETKALRRKLSLKIFDYGKPTDASGGRVRQVVTLRRGIDSELAKKLSKMIRDRFPKVQPRIQGDSLRVAGKSRDELQAVIAFLREREGEIPVPLQMTNYR
;
A
#
# COMPACT_ATOMS: atom_id res chain seq x y z
N MET A 1 -18.13 -16.79 -30.20
CA MET A 1 -18.16 -16.95 -28.72
C MET A 1 -18.40 -15.57 -28.13
N PRO A 2 -19.31 -15.38 -27.16
CA PRO A 2 -19.51 -14.06 -26.57
C PRO A 2 -18.19 -13.58 -25.96
N ALA A 3 -17.80 -12.34 -26.26
CA ALA A 3 -16.60 -11.75 -25.70
C ALA A 3 -16.75 -11.71 -24.17
N GLU A 4 -15.83 -12.38 -23.47
CA GLU A 4 -15.79 -12.38 -22.02
C GLU A 4 -15.16 -11.07 -21.56
N ASN A 5 -15.88 -10.28 -20.75
CA ASN A 5 -15.35 -9.04 -20.22
C ASN A 5 -14.45 -9.37 -19.03
N SER A 6 -13.39 -8.60 -18.82
CA SER A 6 -12.49 -8.81 -17.69
C SER A 6 -11.80 -7.55 -17.24
N PHE A 7 -11.27 -7.59 -16.02
CA PHE A 7 -10.33 -6.61 -15.49
C PHE A 7 -9.34 -7.31 -14.56
N ASP A 8 -8.21 -6.67 -14.30
CA ASP A 8 -7.20 -7.16 -13.39
C ASP A 8 -7.22 -6.34 -12.09
N ILE A 9 -7.23 -7.04 -10.96
CA ILE A 9 -7.00 -6.46 -9.64
C ILE A 9 -5.50 -6.55 -9.39
N VAL A 10 -4.89 -5.40 -9.14
CA VAL A 10 -3.47 -5.28 -8.79
C VAL A 10 -3.35 -4.47 -7.50
N SER A 11 -2.19 -4.58 -6.84
CA SER A 11 -1.77 -3.65 -5.81
C SER A 11 -0.44 -3.07 -6.22
N ASP A 12 -0.42 -1.82 -6.66
CA ASP A 12 0.80 -1.13 -7.04
C ASP A 12 0.80 0.31 -6.54
N PHE A 13 1.97 0.93 -6.54
CA PHE A 13 2.14 2.34 -6.24
C PHE A 13 3.24 2.95 -7.11
N ASP A 14 3.14 4.25 -7.33
CA ASP A 14 4.14 4.97 -8.10
C ASP A 14 5.41 5.16 -7.25
N GLN A 15 6.49 4.47 -7.65
CA GLN A 15 7.78 4.53 -6.96
C GLN A 15 8.38 5.94 -6.99
N GLN A 16 8.19 6.69 -8.08
CA GLN A 16 8.72 8.05 -8.19
C GLN A 16 7.98 8.99 -7.24
N GLU A 17 6.65 8.84 -7.14
CA GLU A 17 5.89 9.60 -6.15
C GLU A 17 6.25 9.21 -4.72
N LEU A 18 6.57 7.95 -4.43
CA LEU A 18 7.06 7.54 -3.12
C LEU A 18 8.41 8.21 -2.78
N VAL A 19 9.36 8.21 -3.72
CA VAL A 19 10.65 8.91 -3.57
C VAL A 19 10.40 10.40 -3.29
N ASN A 20 9.55 11.03 -4.09
CA ASN A 20 9.19 12.44 -3.92
C ASN A 20 8.54 12.71 -2.55
N ALA A 21 7.74 11.78 -2.03
CA ALA A 21 7.14 11.89 -0.69
C ALA A 21 8.22 11.85 0.40
N VAL A 22 9.15 10.89 0.33
CA VAL A 22 10.26 10.73 1.27
C VAL A 22 11.17 11.96 1.27
N ASP A 23 11.52 12.47 0.09
CA ASP A 23 12.36 13.68 -0.03
C ASP A 23 11.70 14.90 0.62
N GLN A 24 10.38 15.06 0.46
CA GLN A 24 9.66 16.13 1.11
C GLN A 24 9.54 15.95 2.62
N THR A 25 9.41 14.71 3.09
CA THR A 25 9.45 14.40 4.53
C THR A 25 10.79 14.81 5.12
N LEU A 26 11.90 14.44 4.50
CA LEU A 26 13.24 14.79 4.97
C LEU A 26 13.43 16.31 5.08
N ARG A 27 13.00 17.07 4.06
CA ARG A 27 13.07 18.55 4.08
C ARG A 27 12.23 19.15 5.20
N GLU A 28 11.01 18.67 5.42
CA GLU A 28 10.13 19.20 6.47
C GLU A 28 10.68 18.89 7.87
N VAL A 29 11.13 17.65 8.08
CA VAL A 29 11.70 17.19 9.34
C VAL A 29 12.92 18.03 9.74
N GLN A 30 13.78 18.41 8.79
CA GLN A 30 14.92 19.29 9.03
C GLN A 30 14.53 20.71 9.50
N THR A 31 13.34 21.19 9.11
CA THR A 31 12.85 22.53 9.48
C THR A 31 11.99 22.54 10.73
N ARG A 32 11.51 21.38 11.18
CA ARG A 32 10.65 21.24 12.35
C ARG A 32 11.48 21.38 13.63
N TYR A 33 11.11 22.32 14.49
CA TYR A 33 11.83 22.60 15.73
C TYR A 33 11.93 21.38 16.65
N ASP A 34 10.88 20.55 16.69
CA ASP A 34 10.82 19.34 17.51
C ASP A 34 11.60 18.14 16.94
N LEU A 35 12.07 18.23 15.69
CA LEU A 35 12.75 17.11 15.01
C LEU A 35 14.16 17.45 14.49
N LYS A 36 14.52 18.74 14.42
CA LYS A 36 15.82 19.18 13.86
C LYS A 36 17.03 18.56 14.59
N ASP A 37 16.91 18.34 15.89
CA ASP A 37 17.99 17.79 16.73
C ASP A 37 17.85 16.28 16.95
N ALA A 38 16.75 15.67 16.49
CA ALA A 38 16.50 14.22 16.60
C ALA A 38 17.37 13.39 15.64
N GLY A 39 18.14 14.06 14.76
CA GLY A 39 19.05 13.44 13.81
C GLY A 39 18.33 12.45 12.87
N VAL A 40 17.11 12.74 12.46
CA VAL A 40 16.27 11.80 11.70
C VAL A 40 16.94 11.37 10.40
N THR A 41 16.92 10.08 10.12
CA THR A 41 17.33 9.52 8.83
C THR A 41 16.23 8.66 8.25
N ILE A 42 16.00 8.79 6.94
CA ILE A 42 15.07 7.92 6.20
C ILE A 42 15.83 7.28 5.04
N THR A 43 15.87 5.95 5.00
CA THR A 43 16.50 5.19 3.91
C THR A 43 15.44 4.43 3.15
N LEU A 44 15.25 4.75 1.88
CA LEU A 44 14.30 4.07 1.00
C LEU A 44 15.02 3.04 0.13
N THR A 45 14.53 1.81 0.15
CA THR A 45 14.95 0.73 -0.76
C THR A 45 13.80 0.39 -1.71
N LYS A 46 13.94 -0.70 -2.49
CA LYS A 46 12.89 -1.17 -3.39
C LYS A 46 11.67 -1.77 -2.66
N THR A 47 11.86 -2.29 -1.46
CA THR A 47 10.83 -3.06 -0.73
C THR A 47 10.60 -2.56 0.69
N GLU A 48 11.47 -1.70 1.20
CA GLU A 48 11.45 -1.25 2.58
C GLU A 48 11.84 0.22 2.68
N LEU A 49 11.33 0.87 3.71
CA LEU A 49 11.73 2.19 4.18
C LEU A 49 12.17 2.06 5.63
N ILE A 50 13.35 2.57 5.95
CA ILE A 50 13.92 2.52 7.31
C ILE A 50 13.95 3.93 7.87
N ILE A 51 13.32 4.13 9.02
CA ILE A 51 13.32 5.40 9.76
C ILE A 51 14.17 5.22 11.01
N GLU A 52 15.09 6.15 11.25
CA GLU A 52 15.79 6.24 12.54
C GLU A 52 15.64 7.63 13.13
N ALA A 53 15.50 7.69 14.45
CA ALA A 53 15.41 8.91 15.23
C ALA A 53 16.01 8.69 16.63
N ASP A 54 16.06 9.75 17.43
CA ASP A 54 16.53 9.73 18.83
C ASP A 54 15.54 9.08 19.81
N SER A 55 14.26 8.98 19.45
CA SER A 55 13.20 8.45 20.31
C SER A 55 12.03 7.91 19.50
N GLU A 56 11.19 7.07 20.13
CA GLU A 56 9.93 6.63 19.56
C GLU A 56 8.95 7.80 19.30
N MET A 57 9.03 8.87 20.09
CA MET A 57 8.18 10.05 19.91
C MET A 57 8.53 10.77 18.61
N SER A 58 9.82 11.03 18.37
CA SER A 58 10.31 11.60 17.12
C SER A 58 9.97 10.71 15.93
N LEU A 59 10.08 9.39 16.10
CA LEU A 59 9.74 8.42 15.07
C LEU A 59 8.26 8.50 14.66
N ARG A 60 7.33 8.62 15.61
CA ARG A 60 5.90 8.84 15.35
C ARG A 60 5.66 10.16 14.63
N SER A 61 6.29 11.24 15.07
CA SER A 61 6.20 12.54 14.39
C SER A 61 6.69 12.50 12.94
N VAL A 62 7.77 11.78 12.65
CA VAL A 62 8.28 11.58 11.29
C VAL A 62 7.31 10.78 10.44
N ARG A 63 6.71 9.73 11.02
CA ARG A 63 5.65 8.95 10.38
C ARG A 63 4.47 9.82 9.97
N ASP A 64 3.97 10.68 10.87
CA ASP A 64 2.82 11.55 10.57
C ASP A 64 3.11 12.50 9.39
N VAL A 65 4.34 13.02 9.32
CA VAL A 65 4.80 13.84 8.18
C VAL A 65 4.83 12.99 6.92
N LEU A 66 5.41 11.78 6.96
CA LEU A 66 5.48 10.86 5.83
C LEU A 66 4.09 10.51 5.28
N GLU A 67 3.16 10.14 6.14
CA GLU A 67 1.78 9.83 5.77
C GLU A 67 1.10 11.04 5.12
N THR A 68 1.29 12.23 5.67
CA THR A 68 0.77 13.49 5.09
C THR A 68 1.35 13.75 3.69
N LYS A 69 2.67 13.55 3.49
CA LYS A 69 3.31 13.74 2.18
C LYS A 69 2.89 12.70 1.15
N ALA A 70 2.67 11.46 1.59
CA ALA A 70 2.19 10.37 0.76
C ALA A 70 0.75 10.63 0.27
N LEU A 71 -0.16 11.01 1.18
CA LEU A 71 -1.55 11.34 0.83
C LEU A 71 -1.65 12.48 -0.19
N ARG A 72 -0.84 13.54 -0.04
CA ARG A 72 -0.79 14.65 -1.00
C ARG A 72 -0.37 14.22 -2.41
N ARG A 73 0.30 13.08 -2.53
CA ARG A 73 0.71 12.45 -3.79
C ARG A 73 -0.22 11.34 -4.25
N LYS A 74 -1.38 11.21 -3.62
CA LYS A 74 -2.37 10.16 -3.92
C LYS A 74 -1.82 8.75 -3.70
N LEU A 75 -0.82 8.61 -2.83
CA LEU A 75 -0.33 7.31 -2.37
C LEU A 75 -1.22 6.85 -1.20
N SER A 76 -1.64 5.59 -1.24
CA SER A 76 -2.41 5.00 -0.15
C SER A 76 -1.50 4.74 1.06
N LEU A 77 -1.99 5.05 2.27
CA LEU A 77 -1.25 4.74 3.49
C LEU A 77 -1.07 3.25 3.74
N LYS A 78 -1.90 2.40 3.11
CA LYS A 78 -1.78 0.94 3.16
C LYS A 78 -0.53 0.38 2.49
N ILE A 79 0.21 1.23 1.77
CA ILE A 79 1.54 0.89 1.25
C ILE A 79 2.50 0.65 2.42
N PHE A 80 2.34 1.38 3.53
CA PHE A 80 3.27 1.33 4.66
C PHE A 80 2.84 0.28 5.68
N ASP A 81 3.65 -0.76 5.82
CA ASP A 81 3.54 -1.75 6.89
C ASP A 81 4.58 -1.47 7.98
N TYR A 82 4.17 -0.73 9.00
CA TYR A 82 5.06 -0.30 10.07
C TYR A 82 5.39 -1.47 11.00
N GLY A 83 6.64 -1.92 10.98
CA GLY A 83 7.17 -2.85 11.96
C GLY A 83 7.23 -2.26 13.37
N LYS A 84 7.59 -3.07 14.37
CA LYS A 84 7.82 -2.55 15.72
C LYS A 84 9.09 -1.68 15.75
N PRO A 85 9.09 -0.55 16.47
CA PRO A 85 10.32 0.16 16.78
C PRO A 85 11.30 -0.77 17.52
N THR A 86 12.59 -0.60 17.24
CA THR A 86 13.69 -1.40 17.79
C THR A 86 14.85 -0.47 18.15
N ASP A 87 15.65 -0.85 19.14
CA ASP A 87 16.84 -0.11 19.50
C ASP A 87 17.88 -0.14 18.37
N ALA A 88 18.53 1.00 18.16
CA ALA A 88 19.63 1.20 17.25
C ALA A 88 20.88 1.69 17.99
N SER A 89 22.03 1.66 17.32
CA SER A 89 23.29 2.09 17.93
C SER A 89 23.25 3.54 18.40
N GLY A 90 23.88 3.83 19.54
CA GLY A 90 23.99 5.19 20.07
C GLY A 90 22.73 5.70 20.78
N GLY A 91 21.89 4.80 21.30
CA GLY A 91 20.66 5.17 22.01
C GLY A 91 19.54 5.67 21.09
N ARG A 92 19.62 5.31 19.81
CA ARG A 92 18.63 5.70 18.78
C ARG A 92 17.56 4.63 18.66
N VAL A 93 16.46 4.97 18.01
CA VAL A 93 15.36 4.06 17.69
C VAL A 93 15.27 3.93 16.18
N ARG A 94 15.15 2.68 15.70
CA ARG A 94 14.94 2.32 14.30
C ARG A 94 13.57 1.65 14.12
N GLN A 95 12.87 2.01 13.06
CA GLN A 95 11.69 1.28 12.59
C GLN A 95 11.85 0.92 11.12
N VAL A 96 11.66 -0.35 10.82
CA VAL A 96 11.56 -0.85 9.44
C VAL A 96 10.11 -0.83 9.01
N VAL A 97 9.85 -0.25 7.85
CA VAL A 97 8.54 -0.13 7.22
C VAL A 97 8.57 -0.93 5.93
N THR A 98 7.82 -2.03 5.86
CA THR A 98 7.75 -2.83 4.64
C THR A 98 6.78 -2.15 3.66
N LEU A 99 7.18 -2.04 2.39
CA LEU A 99 6.37 -1.45 1.33
C LEU A 99 5.51 -2.55 0.69
N ARG A 100 4.21 -2.53 0.98
CA ARG A 100 3.26 -3.50 0.43
C ARG A 100 3.00 -3.22 -1.04
N ARG A 101 3.39 -4.18 -1.88
CA ARG A 101 3.19 -4.19 -3.32
C ARG A 101 2.78 -5.58 -3.77
N GLY A 102 1.94 -5.64 -4.78
CA GLY A 102 1.41 -6.87 -5.36
C GLY A 102 0.33 -7.51 -4.50
N ILE A 103 -0.29 -8.55 -5.05
CA ILE A 103 -1.24 -9.40 -4.35
C ILE A 103 -0.54 -10.74 -4.11
N ASP A 104 -0.13 -10.99 -2.87
CA ASP A 104 0.46 -12.27 -2.51
C ASP A 104 -0.54 -13.44 -2.64
N SER A 105 -0.05 -14.68 -2.56
CA SER A 105 -0.88 -15.88 -2.74
C SER A 105 -2.02 -16.00 -1.73
N GLU A 106 -1.80 -15.56 -0.49
CA GLU A 106 -2.77 -15.67 0.59
C GLU A 106 -3.92 -14.67 0.37
N LEU A 107 -3.57 -13.41 0.11
CA LEU A 107 -4.52 -12.36 -0.23
C LEU A 107 -5.26 -12.68 -1.53
N ALA A 108 -4.57 -13.19 -2.56
CA ALA A 108 -5.18 -13.59 -3.82
C ALA A 108 -6.24 -14.68 -3.61
N LYS A 109 -5.96 -15.69 -2.78
CA LYS A 109 -6.94 -16.73 -2.41
C LYS A 109 -8.11 -16.14 -1.63
N LYS A 110 -7.85 -15.25 -0.67
CA LYS A 110 -8.88 -14.56 0.12
C LYS A 110 -9.82 -13.75 -0.77
N LEU A 111 -9.28 -12.86 -1.62
CA LEU A 111 -10.05 -12.05 -2.56
C LEU A 111 -10.84 -12.93 -3.53
N SER A 112 -10.20 -13.96 -4.08
CA SER A 112 -10.83 -14.90 -5.01
C SER A 112 -12.01 -15.62 -4.36
N LYS A 113 -11.89 -16.06 -3.10
CA LYS A 113 -13.00 -16.64 -2.33
C LYS A 113 -14.12 -15.62 -2.10
N MET A 114 -13.79 -14.43 -1.60
CA MET A 114 -14.77 -13.35 -1.35
C MET A 114 -15.59 -13.00 -2.61
N ILE A 115 -14.94 -12.93 -3.77
CA ILE A 115 -15.60 -12.66 -5.05
C ILE A 115 -16.54 -13.81 -5.42
N ARG A 116 -16.09 -15.07 -5.38
CA ARG A 116 -16.93 -16.22 -5.75
C ARG A 116 -18.14 -16.39 -4.84
N ASP A 117 -17.96 -16.19 -3.54
CA ASP A 117 -19.03 -16.34 -2.54
C ASP A 117 -20.17 -15.33 -2.78
N ARG A 118 -19.86 -14.13 -3.30
CA ARG A 118 -20.86 -13.09 -3.59
C ARG A 118 -21.32 -13.06 -5.05
N PHE A 119 -20.45 -13.43 -5.99
CA PHE A 119 -20.66 -13.32 -7.43
C PHE A 119 -20.31 -14.67 -8.12
N PRO A 120 -21.15 -15.70 -8.00
CA PRO A 120 -20.83 -17.06 -8.45
C PRO A 120 -20.68 -17.20 -9.96
N LYS A 121 -21.16 -16.22 -10.74
CA LYS A 121 -21.03 -16.17 -12.20
C LYS A 121 -19.73 -15.55 -12.68
N VAL A 122 -18.98 -14.92 -11.78
CA VAL A 122 -17.69 -14.28 -12.04
C VAL A 122 -16.56 -15.28 -11.74
N GLN A 123 -15.55 -15.30 -12.60
CA GLN A 123 -14.43 -16.23 -12.51
C GLN A 123 -13.12 -15.50 -12.16
N PRO A 124 -12.75 -15.38 -10.88
CA PRO A 124 -11.45 -14.85 -10.47
C PRO A 124 -10.34 -15.89 -10.69
N ARG A 125 -9.24 -15.48 -11.35
CA ARG A 125 -8.06 -16.30 -11.67
C ARG A 125 -6.79 -15.59 -11.20
N ILE A 126 -6.00 -16.26 -10.36
CA ILE A 126 -4.73 -15.72 -9.84
C ILE A 126 -3.67 -15.76 -10.95
N GLN A 127 -2.98 -14.65 -11.19
CA GLN A 127 -1.95 -14.49 -12.21
C GLN A 127 -0.72 -13.81 -11.60
N GLY A 128 0.19 -14.61 -11.04
CA GLY A 128 1.37 -14.08 -10.34
C GLY A 128 0.94 -13.23 -9.14
N ASP A 129 1.23 -11.94 -9.20
CA ASP A 129 0.93 -10.89 -8.22
C ASP A 129 -0.37 -10.11 -8.50
N SER A 130 -1.19 -10.60 -9.44
CA SER A 130 -2.47 -10.00 -9.83
C SER A 130 -3.62 -11.02 -9.79
N LEU A 131 -4.86 -10.52 -9.77
CA LEU A 131 -6.07 -11.33 -9.81
C LEU A 131 -6.95 -10.88 -10.98
N ARG A 132 -7.00 -11.66 -12.06
CA ARG A 132 -7.90 -11.42 -13.19
C ARG A 132 -9.31 -11.81 -12.82
N VAL A 133 -10.27 -10.91 -13.01
CA VAL A 133 -11.70 -11.13 -12.78
C VAL A 133 -12.41 -11.10 -14.12
N ALA A 134 -12.98 -12.23 -14.54
CA ALA A 134 -13.66 -12.38 -15.82
C ALA A 134 -15.15 -12.74 -15.65
N GLY A 135 -16.00 -12.27 -16.56
CA GLY A 135 -17.43 -12.54 -16.54
C GLY A 135 -18.15 -12.12 -17.82
N LYS A 136 -19.37 -12.62 -18.00
CA LYS A 136 -20.20 -12.28 -19.18
C LYS A 136 -20.88 -10.92 -19.06
N SER A 137 -21.22 -10.50 -17.84
CA SER A 137 -21.96 -9.26 -17.57
C SER A 137 -21.02 -8.17 -17.07
N ARG A 138 -21.02 -7.02 -17.76
CA ARG A 138 -20.29 -5.81 -17.31
C ARG A 138 -20.85 -5.28 -15.99
N ASP A 139 -22.16 -5.38 -15.80
CA ASP A 139 -22.82 -4.91 -14.58
C ASP A 139 -22.40 -5.74 -13.36
N GLU A 140 -22.26 -7.07 -13.52
CA GLU A 140 -21.73 -7.92 -12.46
C GLU A 140 -20.26 -7.58 -12.14
N LEU A 141 -19.45 -7.27 -13.15
CA LEU A 141 -18.06 -6.85 -12.95
C LEU A 141 -17.97 -5.49 -12.23
N GLN A 142 -18.83 -4.53 -12.56
CA GLN A 142 -18.91 -3.26 -11.83
C GLN A 142 -19.36 -3.48 -10.37
N ALA A 143 -20.31 -4.40 -10.14
CA ALA A 143 -20.74 -4.76 -8.79
C ALA A 143 -19.62 -5.40 -7.96
N VAL A 144 -18.73 -6.20 -8.58
CA VAL A 144 -17.52 -6.71 -7.91
C VAL A 144 -16.61 -5.57 -7.47
N ILE A 145 -16.39 -4.56 -8.31
CA ILE A 145 -15.56 -3.39 -7.99
C ILE A 145 -16.15 -2.62 -6.80
N ALA A 146 -17.47 -2.37 -6.81
CA ALA A 146 -18.16 -1.70 -5.72
C ALA A 146 -18.03 -2.49 -4.41
N PHE A 147 -18.27 -3.80 -4.46
CA PHE A 147 -18.15 -4.70 -3.31
C PHE A 147 -16.74 -4.70 -2.70
N LEU A 148 -15.69 -4.73 -3.52
CA LEU A 148 -14.31 -4.67 -3.02
C LEU A 148 -13.97 -3.31 -2.40
N ARG A 149 -14.54 -2.21 -2.91
CA ARG A 149 -14.41 -0.88 -2.30
C ARG A 149 -15.12 -0.79 -0.96
N GLU A 150 -16.33 -1.34 -0.85
CA GLU A 150 -17.07 -1.41 0.43
C GLU A 150 -16.29 -2.18 1.50
N ARG A 151 -15.56 -3.22 1.09
CA ARG A 151 -14.72 -4.03 1.97
C ARG A 151 -13.27 -3.58 2.03
N GLU A 152 -12.97 -2.37 1.56
CA GLU A 152 -11.61 -1.87 1.55
C GLU A 152 -10.97 -1.93 2.96
N GLY A 153 -11.72 -1.70 4.04
CA GLY A 153 -11.22 -1.82 5.42
C GLY A 153 -10.69 -3.21 5.81
N GLU A 154 -11.16 -4.29 5.16
CA GLU A 154 -10.73 -5.68 5.42
C GLU A 154 -9.50 -6.12 4.60
N ILE A 155 -9.04 -5.23 3.70
CA ILE A 155 -8.00 -5.52 2.70
C ILE A 155 -6.74 -4.76 3.08
N PRO A 156 -5.61 -5.45 3.34
CA PRO A 156 -4.41 -4.86 3.91
C PRO A 156 -3.60 -3.98 2.94
N VAL A 157 -3.93 -4.02 1.65
CA VAL A 157 -3.23 -3.33 0.57
C VAL A 157 -4.19 -2.44 -0.22
N PRO A 158 -3.72 -1.38 -0.89
CA PRO A 158 -4.56 -0.67 -1.85
C PRO A 158 -4.84 -1.57 -3.06
N LEU A 159 -6.07 -1.56 -3.56
CA LEU A 159 -6.43 -2.27 -4.79
C LEU A 159 -6.67 -1.30 -5.93
N GLN A 160 -6.09 -1.58 -7.08
CA GLN A 160 -6.39 -0.91 -8.33
C GLN A 160 -6.98 -1.89 -9.33
N MET A 161 -7.96 -1.41 -10.07
CA MET A 161 -8.64 -2.17 -11.11
C MET A 161 -8.14 -1.67 -12.45
N THR A 162 -7.44 -2.51 -13.20
CA THR A 162 -6.73 -2.14 -14.43
C THR A 162 -7.04 -3.13 -15.56
N ASN A 163 -6.48 -2.89 -16.75
CA ASN A 163 -6.56 -3.80 -17.91
C ASN A 163 -7.99 -4.29 -18.22
N TYR A 164 -8.94 -3.36 -18.33
CA TYR A 164 -10.32 -3.65 -18.71
C TYR A 164 -10.41 -4.13 -20.16
N ARG A 165 -11.08 -5.26 -20.39
CA ARG A 165 -11.28 -5.89 -21.70
C ARG A 165 -12.72 -6.31 -21.90
#